data_AF-A0A1V2NG16-F1
#
_entry.id   AF-A0A1V2NG16-F1
#
_cell.length_a   1.000
_cell.length_b   1.000
_cell.length_c   1.000
_cell.angle_alpha   90.00
_cell.angle_beta   90.00
_cell.angle_gamma   90.00
#
_symmetry.space_group_name_H-M   'P 1'
#
loop_
_entity.id
_entity.type
_entity.pdbx_description
1 polymer ?
#
loop_
_entity_poly.entity_id
_entity_poly.type
_entity_poly.pdbx_seq_one_letter_code
_entity_poly.pdbx_strand_id
1 'polypeptide(L)'
;MSGARGKAASATPDAAEQAAAEQAAAEQAAAEQAAAEQAAAEQAAAEGEVRVQMLVAITGTRDGEKWPAVGGVISLPADEAAGYIANGYATPTE
;
A
#
# COMPACT_ATOMS: atom_id res chain seq x y z
N MET A 1 -54.83 -16.91 46.22
CA MET A 1 -53.51 -17.01 46.89
C MET A 1 -52.52 -17.59 45.89
N SER A 2 -51.37 -16.91 45.71
CA SER A 2 -50.09 -17.41 45.16
C SER A 2 -50.11 -17.96 43.72
N GLY A 3 -49.36 -17.47 42.73
CA GLY A 3 -48.02 -16.86 42.74
C GLY A 3 -47.02 -17.80 42.05
N ALA A 4 -45.97 -17.23 41.44
CA ALA A 4 -44.74 -17.87 40.93
C ALA A 4 -44.75 -18.28 39.43
N ARG A 5 -43.70 -18.05 38.63
CA ARG A 5 -42.52 -17.18 38.70
C ARG A 5 -41.93 -17.17 37.29
N GLY A 6 -41.32 -16.05 36.90
CA GLY A 6 -40.72 -15.86 35.57
C GLY A 6 -39.72 -16.94 35.20
N LYS A 7 -39.80 -17.40 33.96
CA LYS A 7 -38.75 -18.16 33.30
C LYS A 7 -37.78 -17.15 32.67
N ALA A 8 -36.74 -16.77 33.42
CA ALA A 8 -35.55 -16.16 32.84
C ALA A 8 -34.81 -17.27 32.08
N ALA A 9 -35.08 -17.38 30.77
CA ALA A 9 -34.25 -18.15 29.88
C ALA A 9 -33.00 -17.31 29.60
N SER A 10 -31.90 -17.71 30.24
CA SER A 10 -30.52 -17.29 29.98
C SER A 10 -30.26 -17.13 28.48
N ALA A 11 -30.04 -15.90 28.03
CA ALA A 11 -29.41 -15.63 26.76
C ALA A 11 -27.96 -16.14 26.85
N THR A 12 -27.66 -17.16 26.06
CA THR A 12 -26.39 -17.89 26.07
C THR A 12 -25.23 -16.95 25.67
N PRO A 13 -24.13 -16.86 26.44
CA PRO A 13 -22.95 -16.08 26.06
C PRO A 13 -22.26 -16.58 24.77
N ASP A 14 -22.48 -17.84 24.38
CA ASP A 14 -21.94 -18.45 23.15
C ASP A 14 -22.25 -17.67 21.86
N ALA A 15 -23.46 -17.12 21.71
CA ALA A 15 -23.83 -16.44 20.47
C ALA A 15 -23.13 -15.09 20.30
N ALA A 16 -22.81 -14.41 21.41
CA ALA A 16 -22.06 -13.17 21.39
C ALA A 16 -20.57 -13.41 21.14
N GLU A 17 -20.02 -14.50 21.69
CA GLU A 17 -18.61 -14.87 21.51
C GLU A 17 -18.32 -15.36 20.09
N GLN A 18 -19.27 -16.09 19.49
CA GLN A 18 -19.16 -16.54 18.10
C GLN A 18 -19.23 -15.37 17.11
N ALA A 19 -20.10 -14.38 17.36
CA ALA A 19 -20.17 -13.16 16.56
C ALA A 19 -18.88 -12.32 16.68
N ALA A 20 -18.30 -12.23 17.88
CA ALA A 20 -17.03 -11.54 18.10
C ALA A 20 -15.85 -12.26 17.41
N ALA A 21 -15.84 -13.60 17.42
CA ALA A 21 -14.83 -14.40 16.74
C ALA A 21 -14.88 -14.28 15.20
N GLU A 22 -16.08 -14.25 14.62
CA GLU A 22 -16.26 -14.03 13.16
C GLU A 22 -15.84 -12.62 12.75
N GLN A 23 -16.12 -11.60 13.57
CA GLN A 23 -15.72 -10.23 13.29
C GLN A 23 -14.19 -10.07 13.33
N ALA A 24 -13.53 -10.71 14.31
CA ALA A 24 -12.07 -10.73 14.39
C ALA A 24 -11.41 -11.47 13.21
N ALA A 25 -12.00 -12.59 12.76
CA ALA A 25 -11.52 -13.32 11.59
C ALA A 25 -11.70 -12.52 10.29
N ALA A 26 -12.81 -11.79 10.14
CA ALA A 26 -13.07 -10.94 9.00
C ALA A 26 -12.10 -9.73 8.93
N GLU A 27 -11.78 -9.13 10.08
CA GLU A 27 -10.78 -8.05 10.15
C GLU A 27 -9.37 -8.53 9.80
N GLN A 28 -8.98 -9.73 10.25
CA GLN A 28 -7.67 -10.30 9.89
C GLN A 28 -7.57 -10.57 8.39
N ALA A 29 -8.62 -11.14 7.78
CA ALA A 29 -8.65 -11.38 6.34
C ALA A 29 -8.58 -10.08 5.53
N ALA A 30 -9.25 -9.01 5.98
CA ALA A 30 -9.17 -7.70 5.34
C ALA A 30 -7.79 -7.04 5.48
N ALA A 31 -7.16 -7.17 6.65
CA ALA A 31 -5.81 -6.65 6.89
C ALA A 31 -4.74 -7.40 6.06
N GLU A 32 -4.86 -8.72 5.92
CA GLU A 32 -3.97 -9.52 5.07
C GLU A 32 -4.13 -9.18 3.58
N GLN A 33 -5.37 -8.95 3.11
CA GLN A 33 -5.59 -8.52 1.72
C GLN A 33 -4.96 -7.16 1.44
N ALA A 34 -5.14 -6.20 2.35
CA ALA A 34 -4.52 -4.88 2.22
C ALA A 34 -2.98 -4.95 2.23
N ALA A 35 -2.39 -5.80 3.07
CA ALA A 35 -0.94 -6.00 3.10
C ALA A 35 -0.42 -6.70 1.83
N ALA A 36 -1.16 -7.68 1.30
CA ALA A 36 -0.82 -8.37 0.06
C ALA A 36 -0.90 -7.44 -1.17
N GLU A 37 -1.90 -6.55 -1.23
CA GLU A 37 -2.00 -5.53 -2.28
C GLU A 37 -0.88 -4.49 -2.19
N GLN A 38 -0.50 -4.05 -0.98
CA GLN A 38 0.65 -3.15 -0.82
C GLN A 38 1.95 -3.80 -1.27
N ALA A 39 2.19 -5.05 -0.89
CA ALA A 39 3.39 -5.78 -1.30
C ALA A 39 3.43 -6.00 -2.83
N ALA A 40 2.29 -6.26 -3.47
CA ALA A 40 2.20 -6.39 -4.92
C ALA A 40 2.44 -5.04 -5.64
N ALA A 41 1.94 -3.93 -5.09
CA ALA A 41 2.17 -2.59 -5.63
C ALA A 41 3.64 -2.16 -5.52
N GLU A 42 4.31 -2.49 -4.41
CA GLU A 42 5.74 -2.25 -4.23
C GLU A 42 6.59 -3.09 -5.20
N GLN A 43 6.22 -4.36 -5.41
CA GLN A 43 6.92 -5.22 -6.39
C GLN A 43 6.74 -4.72 -7.82
N ALA A 44 5.53 -4.32 -8.21
CA ALA A 44 5.28 -3.73 -9.52
C ALA A 44 6.05 -2.41 -9.74
N ALA A 45 6.21 -1.60 -8.68
CA ALA A 45 7.04 -0.40 -8.73
C ALA A 45 8.52 -0.73 -8.95
N ALA A 46 9.04 -1.76 -8.28
CA ALA A 46 10.44 -2.20 -8.40
C ALA A 46 10.76 -2.84 -9.75
N GLU A 47 9.86 -3.68 -10.29
CA GLU A 47 10.04 -4.31 -11.61
C GLU A 47 9.89 -3.32 -12.77
N GLY A 48 9.32 -2.15 -12.50
CA GLY A 48 9.19 -1.06 -13.46
C GLY A 48 10.31 -0.02 -13.39
N GLU A 49 11.34 -0.13 -12.55
CA GLU A 49 12.33 0.95 -12.45
C GLU A 49 13.30 0.99 -13.65
N VAL A 50 13.52 2.19 -14.18
CA VAL A 50 14.43 2.48 -15.27
C VAL A 50 15.49 3.47 -14.78
N ARG A 51 16.75 3.15 -15.04
CA ARG A 51 17.84 4.09 -14.82
C ARG A 51 17.89 5.12 -15.95
N VAL A 52 17.93 6.38 -15.57
CA VAL A 52 18.03 7.49 -16.52
C VAL A 52 19.12 8.45 -16.10
N GLN A 53 19.83 9.00 -17.10
CA GLN A 53 20.74 10.12 -16.91
C GLN A 53 19.99 11.43 -17.14
N MET A 54 20.04 12.34 -16.16
CA MET A 54 19.39 13.64 -16.24
C MET A 54 20.13 14.56 -17.21
N LEU A 55 19.40 15.19 -18.13
CA LEU A 55 19.92 16.17 -19.08
C LEU A 55 19.64 17.61 -18.63
N VAL A 56 18.70 17.79 -17.68
CA VAL A 56 18.32 19.08 -17.10
C VAL A 56 18.41 19.03 -15.57
N ALA A 57 18.66 20.17 -14.95
CA ALA A 57 18.66 20.29 -13.50
C ALA A 57 17.20 20.40 -13.00
N ILE A 58 16.75 19.40 -12.24
CA ILE A 58 15.46 19.47 -11.55
C ILE A 58 15.68 20.03 -10.14
N THR A 59 14.80 20.94 -9.74
CA THR A 59 14.83 21.53 -8.40
C THR A 59 13.90 20.78 -7.43
N GLY A 60 14.16 20.90 -6.14
CA GLY A 60 13.39 20.20 -5.11
C GLY A 60 13.97 18.84 -4.74
N THR A 61 13.13 17.97 -4.18
CA THR A 61 13.51 16.65 -3.67
C THR A 61 12.55 15.58 -4.14
N ARG A 62 13.07 14.38 -4.40
CA ARG A 62 12.32 13.15 -4.61
C ARG A 62 12.67 12.20 -3.47
N ASP A 63 11.65 11.65 -2.81
CA ASP A 63 11.81 10.76 -1.64
C ASP A 63 12.68 11.35 -0.50
N GLY A 64 12.70 12.69 -0.40
CA GLY A 64 13.53 13.41 0.57
C GLY A 64 14.97 13.69 0.11
N GLU A 65 15.41 13.11 -1.02
CA GLU A 65 16.73 13.35 -1.61
C GLU A 65 16.66 14.39 -2.73
N LYS A 66 17.73 15.19 -2.87
CA LYS A 66 17.81 16.13 -3.99
C LYS A 66 17.99 15.38 -5.29
N TRP A 67 17.39 15.93 -6.35
CA TRP A 67 17.64 15.46 -7.70
C TRP A 67 19.14 15.50 -8.04
N PRO A 68 19.65 14.53 -8.81
CA PRO A 68 21.01 14.56 -9.29
C PRO A 68 21.24 15.78 -10.19
N ALA A 69 22.49 16.22 -10.26
CA ALA A 69 22.89 17.25 -11.21
C ALA A 69 22.74 16.74 -12.66
N VAL A 70 22.81 17.65 -13.63
CA VAL A 70 22.88 17.31 -15.05
C VAL A 70 24.05 16.33 -15.29
N GLY A 71 23.80 15.26 -16.02
CA GLY A 71 24.70 14.13 -16.25
C GLY A 71 24.66 13.06 -15.16
N GLY A 72 24.01 13.33 -14.01
CA GLY A 72 23.83 12.34 -12.95
C GLY A 72 22.74 11.33 -13.28
N VAL A 73 22.85 10.15 -12.69
CA VAL A 73 21.95 9.01 -12.94
C VAL A 73 21.04 8.79 -11.73
N ILE A 74 19.77 8.47 -11.99
CA ILE A 74 18.77 8.12 -10.98
C ILE A 74 17.87 6.99 -11.51
N SER A 75 17.37 6.14 -10.62
CA SER A 75 16.32 5.16 -10.92
C SER A 75 14.95 5.80 -10.73
N LEU A 76 14.10 5.73 -11.76
CA LEU A 76 12.72 6.22 -11.72
C LEU A 76 11.77 5.09 -12.15
N PRO A 77 10.50 5.05 -11.67
CA PRO A 77 9.49 4.19 -12.27
C PRO A 77 9.39 4.42 -13.78
N ALA A 78 9.18 3.36 -14.57
CA ALA A 78 9.20 3.41 -16.03
C ALA A 78 8.21 4.43 -16.59
N ASP A 79 7.03 4.55 -15.96
CA ASP A 79 6.01 5.52 -16.36
C ASP A 79 6.50 6.97 -16.20
N GLU A 80 7.13 7.28 -15.05
CA GLU A 80 7.75 8.59 -14.83
C GLU A 80 8.94 8.82 -15.76
N ALA A 81 9.82 7.83 -15.89
CA ALA A 81 11.01 7.87 -16.74
C ALA A 81 10.63 8.18 -18.20
N ALA A 82 9.57 7.54 -18.71
CA ALA A 82 9.04 7.78 -20.05
C ALA A 82 8.63 9.24 -20.23
N GLY A 83 8.01 9.86 -19.22
CA GLY A 83 7.69 11.28 -19.23
C GLY A 83 8.95 12.15 -19.36
N TYR A 84 9.98 11.90 -18.56
CA TYR A 84 11.22 12.68 -18.63
C TYR A 84 11.96 12.49 -19.96
N ILE A 85 12.01 11.26 -20.47
CA ILE A 85 12.66 10.95 -21.75
C ILE A 85 11.90 11.60 -22.92
N ALA A 86 10.56 11.51 -22.94
CA ALA A 86 9.74 12.11 -24.00
C ALA A 86 9.86 13.63 -24.05
N ASN A 87 10.05 14.28 -22.89
CA ASN A 87 10.29 15.72 -22.80
C ASN A 87 11.76 16.12 -23.06
N GLY A 88 12.67 15.15 -23.27
CA GLY A 88 14.10 15.40 -23.47
C GLY A 88 14.84 15.84 -22.19
N TYR A 89 14.28 15.58 -21.02
CA TYR A 89 14.87 15.91 -19.71
C TYR A 89 15.81 14.84 -19.19
N ALA A 90 15.71 13.62 -19.71
CA ALA A 90 16.58 12.51 -19.36
C ALA A 90 16.81 11.59 -20.55
N THR A 91 17.85 10.77 -20.49
CA THR A 91 18.12 9.67 -21.44
C THR A 91 18.18 8.34 -20.68
N PRO A 92 17.61 7.25 -21.20
CA PRO A 92 17.79 5.93 -20.60
C PRO A 92 19.28 5.56 -20.54
N THR A 93 19.69 4.90 -19.47
CA THR A 93 21.06 4.44 -19.25
C THR A 93 21.05 3.06 -18.58
N GLU A 94 22.08 2.26 -18.81
CA GLU A 94 22.13 0.85 -18.39
C GLU A 94 22.57 0.63 -16.95
#